data_AF-A0A504CC80-F1
#
_entry.id   AF-A0A504CC80-F1
#
_cell.length_a   1.000
_cell.length_b   1.000
_cell.length_c   1.000
_cell.angle_alpha   90.00
_cell.angle_beta   90.00
_cell.angle_gamma   90.00
#
_symmetry.space_group_name_H-M   'P 1'
#
loop_
_entity.id
_entity.type
_entity.pdbx_description
1 polymer ?
#
loop_
_entity_poly.entity_id
_entity_poly.type
_entity_poly.pdbx_seq_one_letter_code
_entity_poly.pdbx_strand_id
1 'polypeptide(L)'
;MRLDQRGDSAHSVVMTGHQDDFSHLDRAGRAMANVARNPRLTVNIVVGAGIAFAWLLLGAMAIRGADVRGSAPGDTLLHGLPQLPLPDFLERFFALCLSPAPLDASIGFRAVALTVMWFLMAIAAMLPSAAPMIRTYCEIADTARIKGEPVVHPLVLVAGYLGVWLAASVLFSALTLSVHTFAASREIYDPVLGIAGALALLVAGLYQFSGLKKACLKKCRNPFSILFSNWSAKASSVFRLGVVQGIWCFGCCWALMLVMFAVGVMNIFWMALIGVFTLIEKQMTGSLPTRLAGAILLVWAAALLVVSLSVGEIR
;
A
#
# COMPACT_ATOMS: atom_id res chain seq x y z
N MET A 1 -57.99 -30.04 -50.30
CA MET A 1 -57.39 -28.71 -50.47
C MET A 1 -57.59 -27.93 -49.17
N ARG A 2 -56.61 -28.02 -48.25
CA ARG A 2 -56.54 -27.27 -46.99
C ARG A 2 -55.14 -26.67 -46.99
N LEU A 3 -55.06 -25.34 -47.08
CA LEU A 3 -53.81 -24.59 -47.07
C LEU A 3 -53.36 -24.45 -45.62
N ASP A 4 -52.15 -24.92 -45.35
CA ASP A 4 -51.49 -24.86 -44.05
C ASP A 4 -50.84 -23.48 -43.84
N GLN A 5 -50.88 -23.00 -42.60
CA GLN A 5 -50.43 -21.68 -42.16
C GLN A 5 -49.40 -21.87 -41.05
N ARG A 6 -48.43 -20.93 -40.96
CA ARG A 6 -47.30 -20.83 -40.00
C ARG A 6 -46.17 -21.82 -40.29
N GLY A 7 -44.93 -21.41 -40.48
CA GLY A 7 -44.23 -20.31 -39.82
C GLY A 7 -43.31 -20.93 -38.78
N ASP A 8 -42.09 -21.29 -39.17
CA ASP A 8 -41.00 -21.60 -38.24
C ASP A 8 -39.69 -20.99 -38.74
N SER A 9 -39.36 -19.91 -38.06
CA SER A 9 -38.04 -19.38 -37.80
C SER A 9 -37.06 -20.43 -37.29
N ALA A 10 -35.85 -20.46 -37.85
CA ALA A 10 -34.59 -20.32 -37.09
C ALA A 10 -33.42 -20.71 -37.99
N HIS A 11 -32.84 -19.72 -38.69
CA HIS A 11 -31.43 -19.82 -39.03
C HIS A 11 -30.64 -19.80 -37.72
N SER A 12 -30.23 -20.97 -37.25
CA SER A 12 -29.24 -21.14 -36.21
C SER A 12 -27.91 -20.54 -36.70
N VAL A 13 -27.72 -19.25 -36.46
CA VAL A 13 -26.37 -18.66 -36.43
C VAL A 13 -25.70 -19.25 -35.20
N VAL A 14 -25.00 -20.36 -35.43
CA VAL A 14 -23.99 -20.89 -34.53
C VAL A 14 -22.96 -19.77 -34.39
N MET A 15 -23.08 -18.95 -33.34
CA MET A 15 -22.01 -18.08 -32.88
C MET A 15 -20.91 -19.00 -32.35
N THR A 16 -20.01 -19.40 -33.24
CA THR A 16 -18.70 -19.91 -32.88
C THR A 16 -17.97 -18.77 -32.18
N GLY A 17 -18.05 -18.72 -30.85
CA GLY A 17 -17.10 -17.95 -30.06
C GLY A 17 -15.71 -18.43 -30.46
N HIS A 18 -14.85 -17.49 -30.86
CA HIS A 18 -13.44 -17.74 -31.17
C HIS A 18 -12.75 -18.38 -29.95
N GLN A 19 -12.83 -19.70 -29.83
CA GLN A 19 -11.96 -20.49 -28.96
C GLN A 19 -10.65 -20.62 -29.71
N ASP A 20 -9.78 -19.62 -29.56
CA ASP A 20 -8.40 -19.72 -29.99
C ASP A 20 -7.76 -20.91 -29.25
N ASP A 21 -7.61 -22.02 -29.99
CA ASP A 21 -7.13 -23.29 -29.49
C ASP A 21 -5.61 -23.23 -29.32
N PHE A 22 -5.13 -22.90 -28.12
CA PHE A 22 -3.69 -22.84 -27.79
C PHE A 22 -3.06 -24.22 -27.54
N SER A 23 -3.60 -25.28 -28.15
CA SER A 23 -3.09 -26.65 -28.07
C SER A 23 -1.61 -26.76 -28.46
N HIS A 24 -1.13 -25.84 -29.31
CA HIS A 24 0.23 -25.73 -29.83
C HIS A 24 1.26 -25.07 -28.89
N LEU A 25 0.87 -24.55 -27.72
CA LEU A 25 1.82 -24.00 -26.73
C LEU A 25 2.30 -25.05 -25.71
N ASP A 26 3.55 -24.97 -25.28
CA ASP A 26 4.09 -25.77 -24.17
C ASP A 26 3.30 -25.56 -22.88
N ARG A 27 3.44 -26.45 -21.89
CA ARG A 27 2.69 -26.36 -20.61
C ARG A 27 2.83 -24.98 -19.95
N ALA A 28 4.00 -24.36 -20.05
CA ALA A 28 4.24 -22.98 -19.60
C ALA A 28 3.51 -21.94 -20.46
N GLY A 29 3.52 -22.09 -21.78
CA GLY A 29 2.80 -21.19 -22.71
C GLY A 29 1.28 -21.28 -22.57
N ARG A 30 0.72 -22.47 -22.36
CA ARG A 30 -0.71 -22.64 -22.04
C ARG A 30 -1.08 -22.04 -20.69
N ALA A 31 -0.20 -22.17 -19.68
CA ALA A 31 -0.40 -21.53 -18.39
C ALA A 31 -0.40 -19.99 -18.52
N MET A 32 0.55 -19.41 -19.26
CA MET A 32 0.61 -17.97 -19.52
C MET A 32 -0.58 -17.46 -20.35
N ALA A 33 -1.02 -18.22 -21.35
CA ALA A 33 -2.20 -17.88 -22.15
C ALA A 33 -3.50 -17.92 -21.32
N ASN A 34 -3.66 -18.93 -20.45
CA ASN A 34 -4.79 -18.99 -19.51
C ASN A 34 -4.75 -17.88 -18.45
N VAL A 35 -3.55 -17.47 -18.00
CA VAL A 35 -3.38 -16.32 -17.11
C VAL A 35 -3.87 -15.05 -17.80
N ALA A 36 -3.45 -14.80 -19.04
CA ALA A 36 -3.84 -13.63 -19.82
C ALA A 36 -5.35 -13.59 -20.14
N ARG A 37 -6.00 -14.76 -20.30
CA ARG A 37 -7.45 -14.86 -20.57
C ARG A 37 -8.32 -14.53 -19.36
N ASN A 38 -7.84 -14.78 -18.13
CA ASN A 38 -8.60 -14.57 -16.91
C ASN A 38 -8.13 -13.28 -16.20
N PRO A 39 -8.89 -12.17 -16.31
CA PRO A 39 -8.51 -10.88 -15.73
C PRO A 39 -8.33 -10.97 -14.22
N ARG A 40 -9.13 -11.82 -13.55
CA ARG A 40 -9.01 -12.05 -12.10
C ARG A 40 -7.66 -12.64 -11.75
N LEU A 41 -7.23 -13.65 -12.51
CA LEU A 41 -5.97 -14.34 -12.25
C LEU A 41 -4.78 -13.44 -12.55
N THR A 42 -4.80 -12.73 -13.69
CA THR A 42 -3.78 -11.73 -14.04
C THR A 42 -3.63 -10.69 -12.93
N VAL A 43 -4.73 -10.10 -12.47
CA VAL A 43 -4.68 -9.04 -11.46
C VAL A 43 -4.20 -9.57 -10.12
N ASN A 44 -4.67 -10.74 -9.68
CA ASN A 44 -4.21 -11.35 -8.43
C ASN A 44 -2.72 -11.70 -8.47
N ILE A 45 -2.21 -12.21 -9.60
CA ILE A 45 -0.79 -12.52 -9.78
C ILE A 45 0.03 -11.24 -9.77
N VAL A 46 -0.36 -10.22 -10.54
CA VAL A 46 0.38 -8.94 -10.62
C VAL A 46 0.42 -8.25 -9.25
N VAL A 47 -0.73 -8.16 -8.57
CA VAL A 47 -0.83 -7.56 -7.24
C VAL A 47 -0.06 -8.37 -6.20
N GLY A 48 -0.19 -9.70 -6.21
CA GLY A 48 0.50 -10.59 -5.30
C GLY A 48 2.02 -10.55 -5.48
N ALA A 49 2.50 -10.60 -6.72
CA ALA A 49 3.92 -10.46 -7.05
C ALA A 49 4.46 -9.09 -6.64
N GLY A 50 3.69 -8.00 -6.85
CA GLY A 50 4.07 -6.66 -6.41
C GLY A 50 4.21 -6.54 -4.89
N ILE A 51 3.28 -7.13 -4.13
CA ILE A 51 3.36 -7.18 -2.65
C ILE A 51 4.58 -7.98 -2.19
N ALA A 52 4.79 -9.17 -2.77
CA ALA A 52 5.92 -10.02 -2.42
C ALA A 52 7.26 -9.33 -2.73
N PHE A 53 7.38 -8.72 -3.91
CA PHE A 53 8.56 -7.96 -4.31
C PHE A 53 8.82 -6.78 -3.38
N ALA A 54 7.78 -6.05 -2.97
CA ALA A 54 7.91 -4.96 -2.01
C ALA A 54 8.41 -5.44 -0.64
N TRP A 55 7.86 -6.53 -0.11
CA TRP A 55 8.33 -7.13 1.14
C TRP A 55 9.77 -7.65 1.04
N LEU A 56 10.16 -8.26 -0.09
CA LEU A 56 11.53 -8.71 -0.31
C LEU A 56 12.52 -7.55 -0.32
N LEU A 57 12.22 -6.46 -1.05
CA LEU A 57 13.07 -5.27 -1.07
C LEU A 57 13.18 -4.61 0.31
N LEU A 58 12.07 -4.49 1.04
CA LEU A 58 12.07 -3.92 2.38
C LEU A 58 12.79 -4.82 3.40
N GLY A 59 12.67 -6.14 3.27
CA GLY A 59 13.41 -7.11 4.06
C GLY A 59 14.91 -7.01 3.82
N ALA A 60 15.34 -6.98 2.55
CA ALA A 60 16.74 -6.79 2.20
C ALA A 60 17.30 -5.46 2.71
N MET A 61 16.51 -4.39 2.62
CA MET A 61 16.86 -3.08 3.16
C MET A 61 16.98 -3.16 4.70
N ALA A 62 16.03 -3.78 5.39
CA ALA A 62 16.00 -3.93 6.85
C ALA A 62 17.20 -4.72 7.39
N ILE A 63 17.60 -5.81 6.72
CA ILE A 63 18.78 -6.61 7.10
C ILE A 63 20.03 -5.71 7.12
N ARG A 64 20.23 -4.87 6.09
CA ARG A 64 21.37 -3.93 6.05
C ARG A 64 21.24 -2.76 7.01
N GLY A 65 20.02 -2.38 7.36
CA GLY A 65 19.76 -1.34 8.34
C GLY A 65 20.02 -1.78 9.78
N ALA A 66 19.80 -3.06 10.09
CA ALA A 66 20.01 -3.63 11.43
C ALA A 66 21.48 -3.53 11.86
N ASP A 67 22.42 -3.81 10.94
CA ASP A 67 23.87 -3.67 11.19
C ASP A 67 24.29 -2.23 11.53
N VAL A 68 23.49 -1.23 11.17
CA VAL A 68 23.77 0.20 11.39
C VAL A 68 23.08 0.75 12.65
N ARG A 69 21.94 0.21 13.08
CA ARG A 69 21.06 0.82 14.10
C ARG A 69 21.20 0.25 15.52
N GLY A 70 21.91 -0.86 15.71
CA GLY A 70 22.03 -1.51 17.01
C GLY A 70 20.79 -2.35 17.36
N SER A 71 20.43 -2.44 18.64
CA SER A 71 19.39 -3.37 19.14
C SER A 71 17.98 -2.77 19.14
N ALA A 72 17.32 -2.64 17.98
CA ALA A 72 15.88 -2.38 17.95
C ALA A 72 15.06 -3.69 18.01
N PRO A 73 13.78 -3.65 18.43
CA PRO A 73 12.90 -4.81 18.37
C PRO A 73 12.82 -5.36 16.95
N GLY A 74 13.22 -6.62 16.76
CA GLY A 74 13.27 -7.30 15.47
C GLY A 74 14.68 -7.41 14.86
N ASP A 75 15.67 -6.65 15.32
CA ASP A 75 17.02 -6.63 14.73
C ASP A 75 17.80 -7.92 15.06
N THR A 76 17.57 -8.52 16.23
CA THR A 76 18.16 -9.81 16.61
C THR A 76 17.76 -10.96 15.68
N LEU A 77 16.54 -10.90 15.11
CA LEU A 77 16.07 -11.87 14.13
C LEU A 77 16.72 -11.63 12.75
N LEU A 78 17.04 -10.38 12.42
CA LEU A 78 17.60 -9.97 11.14
C LEU A 78 19.12 -10.22 11.05
N HIS A 79 19.87 -10.06 12.15
CA HIS A 79 21.32 -10.30 12.15
C HIS A 79 21.72 -11.75 11.86
N GLY A 80 20.83 -12.71 12.09
CA GLY A 80 21.07 -14.13 11.77
C GLY A 80 20.89 -14.50 10.30
N LEU A 81 20.42 -13.58 9.46
CA LEU A 81 20.12 -13.86 8.05
C LEU A 81 21.30 -13.53 7.13
N PRO A 82 21.60 -14.38 6.14
CA PRO A 82 22.71 -14.14 5.23
C PRO A 82 22.46 -12.91 4.36
N GLN A 83 23.45 -12.02 4.28
CA GLN A 83 23.42 -10.88 3.37
C GLN A 83 23.53 -11.38 1.93
N LEU A 84 22.47 -11.18 1.14
CA LEU A 84 22.48 -11.51 -0.29
C LEU A 84 23.34 -10.48 -1.05
N PRO A 85 24.21 -10.91 -1.98
CA PRO A 85 24.89 -10.00 -2.90
C PRO A 85 23.83 -9.34 -3.79
N LEU A 86 23.68 -8.03 -3.67
CA LEU A 86 22.72 -7.26 -4.47
C LEU A 86 23.46 -6.43 -5.53
N PRO A 87 22.81 -6.15 -6.67
CA PRO A 87 23.33 -5.20 -7.66
C PRO A 87 23.69 -3.84 -7.05
N ASP A 88 24.75 -3.21 -7.54
CA ASP A 88 25.26 -1.90 -7.08
C ASP A 88 24.18 -0.82 -6.99
N PHE A 89 23.20 -0.85 -7.92
CA PHE A 89 22.11 0.13 -7.92
C PHE A 89 21.22 0.02 -6.67
N LEU A 90 20.95 -1.21 -6.18
CA LEU A 90 20.17 -1.43 -4.97
C LEU A 90 20.96 -1.04 -3.74
N GLU A 91 22.27 -1.30 -3.73
CA GLU A 91 23.14 -0.89 -2.62
C GLU A 91 23.14 0.63 -2.48
N ARG A 92 23.29 1.35 -3.59
CA ARG A 92 23.25 2.82 -3.62
C ARG A 92 21.89 3.36 -3.22
N PHE A 93 20.81 2.73 -3.67
CA PHE A 93 19.45 3.08 -3.25
C PHE A 93 19.26 2.89 -1.74
N PHE A 94 19.69 1.76 -1.17
CA PHE A 94 19.59 1.50 0.26
C PHE A 94 20.45 2.47 1.07
N ALA A 95 21.66 2.76 0.62
CA ALA A 95 22.52 3.75 1.26
C ALA A 95 21.86 5.15 1.30
N LEU A 96 21.18 5.57 0.23
CA LEU A 96 20.44 6.83 0.18
C LEU A 96 19.24 6.88 1.14
N CYS A 97 18.60 5.73 1.38
CA CYS A 97 17.49 5.61 2.35
C CYS A 97 17.98 5.51 3.80
N LEU A 98 19.18 4.97 4.02
CA LEU A 98 19.73 4.63 5.34
C LEU A 98 20.67 5.68 5.92
N SER A 99 21.39 6.42 5.09
CA SER A 99 22.49 7.28 5.54
C SER A 99 22.01 8.70 5.83
N PRO A 100 22.32 9.26 7.01
CA PRO A 100 22.20 10.70 7.28
C PRO A 100 23.37 11.47 6.66
N ALA A 101 23.58 11.34 5.34
CA ALA A 101 24.68 12.02 4.66
C ALA A 101 24.42 13.55 4.55
N PRO A 102 25.48 14.39 4.67
CA PRO A 102 25.38 15.84 4.48
C PRO A 102 24.94 16.18 3.06
N LEU A 103 24.30 17.36 2.94
CA LEU A 103 23.52 17.84 1.80
C LEU A 103 24.39 18.29 0.61
N ASP A 104 25.25 17.42 0.10
CA ASP A 104 26.27 17.78 -0.87
C ASP A 104 25.93 17.08 -2.18
N ALA A 105 25.23 17.80 -3.06
CA ALA A 105 24.92 17.48 -4.47
C ALA A 105 23.83 16.44 -4.84
N SER A 106 23.10 15.80 -3.91
CA SER A 106 22.10 14.78 -4.32
C SER A 106 20.73 14.78 -3.60
N ILE A 107 20.18 15.95 -3.25
CA ILE A 107 18.84 16.08 -2.63
C ILE A 107 17.76 15.43 -3.50
N GLY A 108 17.81 15.65 -4.83
CA GLY A 108 16.86 15.08 -5.77
C GLY A 108 16.87 13.56 -5.77
N PHE A 109 18.05 12.94 -5.88
CA PHE A 109 18.19 11.49 -5.81
C PHE A 109 17.73 10.91 -4.47
N ARG A 110 18.02 11.60 -3.36
CA ARG A 110 17.56 11.17 -2.03
C ARG A 110 16.04 11.29 -1.89
N ALA A 111 15.44 12.36 -2.41
CA ALA A 111 13.99 12.53 -2.41
C ALA A 111 13.28 11.44 -3.21
N VAL A 112 13.83 11.08 -4.37
CA VAL A 112 13.33 9.95 -5.19
C VAL A 112 13.49 8.64 -4.43
N ALA A 113 14.66 8.39 -3.82
CA ALA A 113 14.91 7.17 -3.07
C ALA A 113 13.92 7.01 -1.89
N LEU A 114 13.75 8.05 -1.09
CA LEU A 114 12.79 8.07 0.02
C LEU A 114 11.35 7.91 -0.48
N THR A 115 10.99 8.53 -1.60
CA THR A 115 9.66 8.37 -2.21
C THR A 115 9.42 6.91 -2.60
N VAL A 116 10.39 6.26 -3.25
CA VAL A 116 10.30 4.83 -3.62
C VAL A 116 10.21 3.96 -2.37
N MET A 117 11.00 4.24 -1.33
CA MET A 117 10.93 3.52 -0.06
C MET A 117 9.54 3.62 0.59
N TRP A 118 9.01 4.83 0.78
CA TRP A 118 7.67 5.03 1.32
C TRP A 118 6.58 4.39 0.46
N PHE A 119 6.77 4.40 -0.87
CA PHE A 119 5.84 3.77 -1.80
C PHE A 119 5.88 2.24 -1.70
N LEU A 120 7.06 1.63 -1.55
CA LEU A 120 7.21 0.20 -1.28
C LEU A 120 6.52 -0.18 0.03
N MET A 121 6.68 0.64 1.08
CA MET A 121 5.99 0.42 2.37
C MET A 121 4.47 0.47 2.20
N ALA A 122 3.97 1.46 1.44
CA ALA A 122 2.55 1.58 1.14
C ALA A 122 2.04 0.37 0.34
N ILE A 123 2.75 -0.09 -0.69
CA ILE A 123 2.39 -1.29 -1.46
C ILE A 123 2.33 -2.51 -0.54
N ALA A 124 3.38 -2.75 0.23
CA ALA A 124 3.51 -3.93 1.09
C ALA A 124 2.42 -4.01 2.17
N ALA A 125 2.08 -2.88 2.80
CA ALA A 125 1.13 -2.86 3.91
C ALA A 125 -0.32 -2.58 3.48
N MET A 126 -0.54 -1.75 2.46
CA MET A 126 -1.86 -1.21 2.13
C MET A 126 -2.52 -1.88 0.92
N LEU A 127 -1.75 -2.37 -0.04
CA LEU A 127 -2.30 -3.09 -1.19
C LEU A 127 -3.08 -4.36 -0.80
N PRO A 128 -2.70 -5.15 0.22
CA PRO A 128 -3.53 -6.25 0.72
C PRO A 128 -4.93 -5.79 1.16
N SER A 129 -5.06 -4.56 1.66
CA SER A 129 -6.35 -4.01 2.09
C SER A 129 -7.28 -3.64 0.93
N ALA A 130 -6.74 -3.46 -0.28
CA ALA A 130 -7.51 -3.23 -1.49
C ALA A 130 -8.01 -4.54 -2.14
N ALA A 131 -7.55 -5.71 -1.67
CA ALA A 131 -7.89 -7.01 -2.27
C ALA A 131 -9.40 -7.29 -2.37
N PRO A 132 -10.24 -6.99 -1.34
CA PRO A 132 -11.69 -7.22 -1.46
C PRO A 132 -12.33 -6.38 -2.57
N MET A 133 -11.93 -5.11 -2.68
CA MET A 133 -12.43 -4.22 -3.74
C MET A 133 -12.01 -4.73 -5.13
N ILE A 134 -10.74 -5.12 -5.29
CA ILE A 134 -10.21 -5.61 -6.56
C ILE A 134 -10.98 -6.86 -7.01
N ARG A 135 -11.25 -7.80 -6.08
CA ARG A 135 -12.05 -9.02 -6.36
C ARG A 135 -13.46 -8.69 -6.82
N THR A 136 -14.16 -7.80 -6.11
CA THR A 136 -15.50 -7.35 -6.51
C THR A 136 -15.51 -6.71 -7.89
N TYR A 137 -14.55 -5.83 -8.18
CA TYR A 137 -14.49 -5.22 -9.50
C TYR A 137 -14.24 -6.26 -10.60
N CYS A 138 -13.37 -7.25 -10.33
CA CYS A 138 -13.15 -8.38 -11.24
C CYS A 138 -14.43 -9.20 -11.47
N GLU A 139 -15.26 -9.41 -10.44
CA GLU A 139 -16.55 -10.10 -10.57
C GLU A 139 -17.55 -9.35 -11.45
N ILE A 140 -17.66 -8.04 -11.26
CA ILE A 140 -18.52 -7.17 -12.08
C ILE A 140 -18.00 -7.12 -13.51
N ALA A 141 -16.69 -6.95 -13.70
CA ALA A 141 -16.04 -6.90 -15.00
C ALA A 141 -16.25 -8.19 -15.80
N ASP A 142 -16.15 -9.36 -15.15
CA ASP A 142 -16.42 -10.63 -15.83
C ASP A 142 -17.90 -10.81 -16.16
N THR A 143 -18.79 -10.38 -15.27
CA THR A 143 -20.24 -10.43 -15.53
C THR A 143 -20.62 -9.54 -16.71
N ALA A 144 -20.07 -8.32 -16.79
CA ALA A 144 -20.26 -7.42 -17.91
C ALA A 144 -19.67 -7.99 -19.22
N ARG A 145 -18.50 -8.65 -19.15
CA ARG A 145 -17.89 -9.33 -20.30
C ARG A 145 -18.78 -10.46 -20.83
N ILE A 146 -19.35 -11.28 -19.96
CA ILE A 146 -20.28 -12.36 -20.35
C ILE A 146 -21.51 -11.80 -21.06
N LYS A 147 -21.97 -10.60 -20.66
CA LYS A 147 -23.08 -9.88 -21.29
C LYS A 147 -22.71 -9.14 -22.58
N GLY A 148 -21.44 -9.19 -23.01
CA GLY A 148 -20.95 -8.48 -24.20
C GLY A 148 -20.81 -6.97 -24.02
N GLU A 149 -20.83 -6.47 -22.79
CA GLU A 149 -20.65 -5.05 -22.50
C GLU A 149 -19.15 -4.67 -22.56
N PRO A 150 -18.82 -3.41 -22.89
CA PRO A 150 -17.45 -2.94 -22.86
C PRO A 150 -16.88 -2.93 -21.43
N VAL A 151 -15.72 -3.57 -21.24
CA VAL A 151 -15.08 -3.77 -19.93
C VAL A 151 -13.67 -3.17 -19.90
N VAL A 152 -13.37 -2.43 -18.84
CA VAL A 152 -12.04 -1.90 -18.56
C VAL A 152 -11.25 -2.90 -17.72
N HIS A 153 -9.94 -3.01 -17.98
CA HIS A 153 -9.08 -3.90 -17.21
C HIS A 153 -8.97 -3.45 -15.73
N PRO A 154 -9.12 -4.36 -14.73
CA PRO A 154 -9.06 -3.99 -13.31
C PRO A 154 -7.75 -3.32 -12.86
N LEU A 155 -6.66 -3.49 -13.61
CA LEU A 155 -5.40 -2.78 -13.34
C LEU A 155 -5.52 -1.26 -13.42
N VAL A 156 -6.48 -0.72 -14.19
CA VAL A 156 -6.73 0.73 -14.24
C VAL A 156 -7.24 1.24 -12.88
N LEU A 157 -8.06 0.44 -12.20
CA LEU A 157 -8.53 0.74 -10.84
C LEU A 157 -7.39 0.65 -9.83
N VAL A 158 -6.53 -0.36 -9.94
CA VAL A 158 -5.32 -0.51 -9.11
C VAL A 158 -4.35 0.67 -9.32
N ALA A 159 -4.17 1.10 -10.58
CA ALA A 159 -3.33 2.25 -10.91
C ALA A 159 -3.85 3.55 -10.27
N GLY A 160 -5.16 3.79 -10.28
CA GLY A 160 -5.76 4.93 -9.59
C GLY A 160 -5.53 4.90 -8.07
N TYR A 161 -5.65 3.72 -7.46
CA TYR A 161 -5.36 3.53 -6.03
C TYR A 161 -3.89 3.79 -5.71
N LEU A 162 -2.97 3.23 -6.50
CA LEU A 162 -1.53 3.40 -6.32
C LEU A 162 -1.08 4.85 -6.62
N GLY A 163 -1.76 5.58 -7.51
CA GLY A 163 -1.48 6.99 -7.77
C GLY A 163 -1.64 7.87 -6.52
N VAL A 164 -2.65 7.59 -5.69
CA VAL A 164 -2.83 8.30 -4.41
C VAL A 164 -1.71 7.97 -3.43
N TRP A 165 -1.31 6.69 -3.36
CA TRP A 165 -0.20 6.28 -2.50
C TRP A 165 1.15 6.82 -2.95
N LEU A 166 1.37 6.96 -4.26
CA LEU A 166 2.56 7.59 -4.80
C LEU A 166 2.62 9.06 -4.37
N ALA A 167 1.51 9.80 -4.52
CA ALA A 167 1.42 11.19 -4.07
C ALA A 167 1.65 11.32 -2.55
N ALA A 168 1.07 10.43 -1.75
CA ALA A 168 1.31 10.37 -0.31
C ALA A 168 2.78 10.07 0.02
N SER A 169 3.44 9.21 -0.75
CA SER A 169 4.85 8.84 -0.56
C SER A 169 5.79 10.02 -0.83
N VAL A 170 5.47 10.87 -1.80
CA VAL A 170 6.19 12.14 -2.03
C VAL A 170 6.06 13.04 -0.81
N LEU A 171 4.86 13.15 -0.22
CA LEU A 171 4.64 13.96 0.98
C LEU A 171 5.43 13.41 2.19
N PHE A 172 5.39 12.10 2.42
CA PHE A 172 6.16 11.48 3.51
C PHE A 172 7.67 11.57 3.30
N SER A 173 8.14 11.48 2.06
CA SER A 173 9.53 11.72 1.68
C SER A 173 9.95 13.16 2.01
N ALA A 174 9.13 14.15 1.65
CA ALA A 174 9.39 15.55 1.98
C ALA A 174 9.40 15.79 3.50
N LEU A 175 8.49 15.15 4.25
CA LEU A 175 8.48 15.20 5.72
C LEU A 175 9.74 14.57 6.32
N THR A 176 10.16 13.42 5.79
CA THR A 176 11.40 12.73 6.20
C THR A 176 12.61 13.61 5.99
N LEU A 177 12.74 14.21 4.79
CA LEU A 177 13.81 15.15 4.50
C LEU A 177 13.80 16.36 5.44
N SER A 178 12.62 16.95 5.67
CA SER A 178 12.46 18.08 6.58
C SER A 178 12.99 17.75 7.96
N VAL A 179 12.53 16.64 8.56
CA VAL A 179 12.99 16.17 9.87
C VAL A 179 14.51 15.98 9.90
N HIS A 180 15.11 15.35 8.88
CA HIS A 180 16.56 15.18 8.81
C HIS A 180 17.33 16.51 8.71
N THR A 181 16.83 17.49 7.95
CA THR A 181 17.47 18.81 7.85
C THR A 181 17.39 19.60 9.16
N PHE A 182 16.29 19.51 9.89
CA PHE A 182 16.15 20.15 11.20
C PHE A 182 17.02 19.48 12.27
N ALA A 183 17.20 18.16 12.21
CA ALA A 183 18.10 17.45 13.13
C ALA A 183 19.58 17.79 12.86
N ALA A 184 19.97 17.84 11.58
CA ALA A 184 21.35 18.16 11.19
C ALA A 184 21.79 19.59 11.55
N SER A 185 20.87 20.56 11.52
CA SER A 185 21.17 21.96 11.84
C SER A 185 21.35 22.26 13.33
N ARG A 186 20.99 21.31 14.22
CA ARG A 186 21.05 21.53 15.67
C ARG A 186 22.15 20.78 16.40
N GLU A 187 22.98 19.96 15.73
CA GLU A 187 23.94 19.02 16.36
C GLU A 187 23.32 18.13 17.48
N ILE A 188 21.98 18.04 17.50
CA ILE A 188 21.18 17.42 18.54
C ILE A 188 20.39 16.32 17.84
N TYR A 189 21.06 15.21 17.56
CA TYR A 189 20.47 14.10 16.81
C TYR A 189 19.52 13.24 17.65
N ASP A 190 19.62 13.23 18.99
CA ASP A 190 18.78 12.37 19.85
C ASP A 190 17.42 13.01 20.26
N PRO A 191 17.39 14.21 20.89
CA PRO A 191 16.12 14.82 21.36
C PRO A 191 15.15 15.26 20.25
N VAL A 192 15.65 15.78 19.12
CA VAL A 192 14.79 16.33 18.05
C VAL A 192 14.04 15.21 17.32
N LEU A 193 14.69 14.05 17.14
CA LEU A 193 14.04 12.85 16.62
C LEU A 193 13.01 12.32 17.62
N GLY A 194 13.31 12.37 18.93
CA GLY A 194 12.36 12.04 20.00
C GLY A 194 11.11 12.92 20.02
N ILE A 195 11.27 14.25 19.92
CA ILE A 195 10.15 15.21 19.89
C ILE A 195 9.33 15.05 18.61
N ALA A 196 9.97 14.93 17.44
CA ALA A 196 9.27 14.71 16.17
C ALA A 196 8.48 13.38 16.20
N GLY A 197 9.07 12.32 16.76
CA GLY A 197 8.40 11.04 17.00
C GLY A 197 7.23 11.16 17.98
N ALA A 198 7.40 11.86 19.11
CA ALA A 198 6.34 12.08 20.09
C ALA A 198 5.16 12.86 19.50
N LEU A 199 5.42 13.92 18.72
CA LEU A 199 4.39 14.66 18.01
C LEU A 199 3.68 13.80 16.97
N ALA A 200 4.42 12.99 16.21
CA ALA A 200 3.86 12.05 15.25
C ALA A 200 2.92 11.03 15.93
N LEU A 201 3.32 10.47 17.08
CA LEU A 201 2.49 9.57 17.89
C LEU A 201 1.27 10.28 18.49
N LEU A 202 1.42 11.52 18.94
CA LEU A 202 0.33 12.32 19.48
C LEU A 202 -0.73 12.57 18.41
N VAL A 203 -0.31 13.02 17.22
CA VAL A 203 -1.19 13.21 16.06
C VAL A 203 -1.85 11.88 15.69
N ALA A 204 -1.08 10.79 15.62
CA ALA A 204 -1.61 9.47 15.34
C ALA A 204 -2.67 9.04 16.35
N GLY A 205 -2.40 9.18 17.64
CA GLY A 205 -3.30 8.83 18.74
C GLY A 205 -4.57 9.67 18.75
N LEU A 206 -4.48 10.99 18.58
CA LEU A 206 -5.65 11.86 18.50
C LEU A 206 -6.50 11.56 17.25
N TYR A 207 -5.85 11.28 16.13
CA TYR A 207 -6.52 10.94 14.89
C TYR A 207 -7.36 9.65 15.01
N GLN A 208 -6.92 8.69 15.82
CA GLN A 208 -7.67 7.45 16.08
C GLN A 208 -9.06 7.71 16.67
N PHE A 209 -9.22 8.76 17.48
CA PHE A 209 -10.50 9.15 18.07
C PHE A 209 -11.33 10.08 17.19
N SER A 210 -10.77 10.56 16.08
CA SER A 210 -11.43 11.56 15.23
C SER A 210 -12.66 11.01 14.50
N GLY A 211 -13.69 11.86 14.37
CA GLY A 211 -14.85 11.57 13.53
C GLY A 211 -14.48 11.39 12.05
N LEU A 212 -13.41 12.08 11.60
CA LEU A 212 -12.88 11.95 10.25
C LEU A 212 -12.37 10.53 9.98
N LYS A 213 -11.55 9.95 10.87
CA LYS A 213 -11.11 8.55 10.73
C LYS A 213 -12.30 7.61 10.66
N LYS A 214 -13.29 7.78 11.54
CA LYS A 214 -14.49 6.93 11.56
C LYS A 214 -15.28 7.02 10.24
N ALA A 215 -15.40 8.22 9.66
CA ALA A 215 -16.05 8.42 8.37
C ALA A 215 -15.27 7.76 7.21
N CYS A 216 -13.95 7.98 7.14
CA CYS A 216 -13.08 7.35 6.15
C CYS A 216 -13.12 5.82 6.25
N LEU A 217 -13.07 5.28 7.47
CA LEU A 217 -13.09 3.83 7.71
C LEU A 217 -14.43 3.22 7.29
N LYS A 218 -15.57 3.87 7.60
CA LYS A 218 -16.89 3.42 7.14
C LYS A 218 -16.97 3.34 5.62
N LYS A 219 -16.41 4.32 4.91
CA LYS A 219 -16.40 4.35 3.44
C LYS A 219 -15.41 3.35 2.85
N CYS A 220 -14.23 3.20 3.47
CA CYS A 220 -13.21 2.22 3.08
C CYS A 220 -13.73 0.77 3.20
N ARG A 221 -14.56 0.47 4.20
CA ARG A 221 -15.17 -0.85 4.44
C ARG A 221 -16.30 -1.21 3.47
N ASN A 222 -16.96 -0.23 2.86
CA ASN A 222 -18.08 -0.46 1.93
C ASN A 222 -17.77 0.11 0.52
N PRO A 223 -16.85 -0.54 -0.22
CA PRO A 223 -16.49 -0.11 -1.57
C PRO A 223 -17.65 -0.30 -2.56
N PHE A 224 -18.55 -1.26 -2.30
CA PHE A 224 -19.66 -1.65 -3.18
C PHE A 224 -20.58 -0.48 -3.54
N SER A 225 -20.96 0.34 -2.56
CA SER A 225 -21.86 1.49 -2.79
C SER A 225 -21.32 2.48 -3.83
N ILE A 226 -20.00 2.69 -3.87
CA ILE A 226 -19.36 3.64 -4.79
C ILE A 226 -19.17 2.98 -6.15
N LEU A 227 -18.79 1.70 -6.14
CA LEU A 227 -18.43 0.93 -7.32
C LEU A 227 -19.64 0.74 -8.25
N PHE A 228 -20.79 0.37 -7.70
CA PHE A 228 -22.02 0.17 -8.48
C PHE A 228 -22.64 1.49 -8.96
N SER A 229 -22.61 2.55 -8.14
CA SER A 229 -23.21 3.83 -8.51
C SER A 229 -22.43 4.60 -9.58
N ASN A 230 -21.13 4.30 -9.78
CA ASN A 230 -20.26 5.01 -10.72
C ASN A 230 -19.62 4.09 -11.77
N TRP A 231 -20.18 2.89 -11.95
CA TRP A 231 -19.68 1.96 -12.94
C TRP A 231 -19.84 2.56 -14.35
N SER A 232 -18.78 2.46 -15.15
CA SER A 232 -18.74 3.02 -16.50
C SER A 232 -17.75 2.25 -17.35
N ALA A 233 -18.07 2.12 -18.63
CA ALA A 233 -17.20 1.56 -19.66
C ALA A 233 -15.95 2.40 -19.98
N LYS A 234 -15.80 3.59 -19.37
CA LYS A 234 -14.69 4.50 -19.62
C LYS A 234 -13.53 4.26 -18.65
N ALA A 235 -12.32 4.06 -19.18
CA ALA A 235 -11.11 3.87 -18.38
C ALA A 235 -10.86 5.01 -17.38
N SER A 236 -11.16 6.26 -17.75
CA SER A 236 -11.03 7.42 -16.87
C SER A 236 -11.95 7.36 -15.64
N SER A 237 -13.16 6.80 -15.79
CA SER A 237 -14.10 6.64 -14.67
C SER A 237 -13.62 5.57 -13.70
N VAL A 238 -13.07 4.47 -14.24
CA VAL A 238 -12.49 3.37 -13.46
C VAL A 238 -11.22 3.80 -12.73
N PHE A 239 -10.39 4.62 -13.37
CA PHE A 239 -9.23 5.23 -12.73
C PHE A 239 -9.66 6.16 -11.57
N ARG A 240 -10.64 7.03 -11.82
CA ARG A 240 -11.20 7.92 -10.78
C ARG A 240 -11.78 7.14 -9.60
N LEU A 241 -12.41 6.00 -9.86
CA LEU A 241 -12.92 5.10 -8.84
C LEU A 241 -11.80 4.54 -7.94
N GLY A 242 -10.68 4.14 -8.56
CA GLY A 242 -9.45 3.77 -7.86
C GLY A 242 -8.89 4.91 -7.01
N VAL A 243 -8.84 6.13 -7.55
CA VAL A 243 -8.38 7.34 -6.82
C VAL A 243 -9.27 7.64 -5.63
N VAL A 244 -10.60 7.61 -5.79
CA VAL A 244 -11.57 7.84 -4.70
C VAL A 244 -11.35 6.82 -3.58
N GLN A 245 -11.20 5.53 -3.91
CA GLN A 245 -10.88 4.53 -2.89
C GLN A 245 -9.51 4.79 -2.24
N GLY A 246 -8.51 5.16 -3.04
CA GLY A 246 -7.18 5.52 -2.55
C GLY A 246 -7.24 6.63 -1.51
N ILE A 247 -8.03 7.69 -1.76
CA ILE A 247 -8.21 8.81 -0.83
C ILE A 247 -8.87 8.35 0.48
N TRP A 248 -9.91 7.51 0.42
CA TRP A 248 -10.55 6.98 1.64
C TRP A 248 -9.62 6.08 2.45
N CYS A 249 -8.82 5.25 1.75
CA CYS A 249 -7.84 4.36 2.35
C CYS A 249 -6.68 5.15 2.98
N PHE A 250 -6.18 6.16 2.29
CA PHE A 250 -5.16 7.07 2.82
C PHE A 250 -5.72 7.81 4.04
N GLY A 251 -6.93 8.36 3.94
CA GLY A 251 -7.61 9.04 5.05
C GLY A 251 -7.77 8.19 6.30
N CYS A 252 -7.97 6.86 6.22
CA CYS A 252 -8.05 6.04 7.43
C CYS A 252 -6.70 5.59 8.00
N CYS A 253 -5.62 5.56 7.20
CA CYS A 253 -4.35 4.93 7.57
C CYS A 253 -3.14 5.89 7.66
N TRP A 254 -3.21 7.11 7.10
CA TRP A 254 -2.06 8.03 7.03
C TRP A 254 -1.46 8.31 8.41
N ALA A 255 -2.31 8.47 9.42
CA ALA A 255 -1.88 8.78 10.78
C ALA A 255 -1.10 7.62 11.42
N LEU A 256 -1.42 6.37 11.07
CA LEU A 256 -0.64 5.21 11.52
C LEU A 256 0.72 5.13 10.81
N MET A 257 0.83 5.62 9.57
CA MET A 257 2.14 5.71 8.92
C MET A 257 3.06 6.71 9.63
N LEU A 258 2.52 7.73 10.31
CA LEU A 258 3.33 8.64 11.11
C LEU A 258 4.06 7.95 12.27
N VAL A 259 3.53 6.83 12.78
CA VAL A 259 4.18 6.04 13.84
C VAL A 259 5.57 5.58 13.41
N MET A 260 5.81 5.35 12.12
CA MET A 260 7.11 4.98 11.57
C MET A 260 8.20 6.03 11.83
N PHE A 261 7.83 7.30 12.05
CA PHE A 261 8.81 8.33 12.45
C PHE A 261 9.29 8.16 13.89
N ALA A 262 8.47 7.59 14.78
CA ALA A 262 8.83 7.39 16.19
C ALA A 262 9.66 6.12 16.43
N VAL A 263 9.41 5.06 15.66
CA VAL A 263 10.10 3.76 15.80
C VAL A 263 11.28 3.57 14.86
N GLY A 264 11.54 4.56 14.01
CA GLY A 264 12.47 4.47 12.89
C GLY A 264 11.78 3.94 11.63
N VAL A 265 11.93 4.70 10.55
CA VAL A 265 11.21 4.55 9.26
C VAL A 265 11.39 3.17 8.61
N MET A 266 12.30 2.35 9.11
CA MET A 266 12.72 1.09 8.50
C MET A 266 12.65 -0.11 9.45
N ASN A 267 12.01 0.04 10.61
CA ASN A 267 11.77 -1.10 11.48
C ASN A 267 10.66 -1.98 10.86
N ILE A 268 11.09 -3.10 10.25
CA ILE A 268 10.19 -4.03 9.55
C ILE A 268 9.17 -4.68 10.48
N PHE A 269 9.53 -4.89 11.75
CA PHE A 269 8.63 -5.46 12.75
C PHE A 269 7.45 -4.52 13.02
N TRP A 270 7.71 -3.24 13.28
CA TRP A 270 6.65 -2.25 13.46
C TRP A 270 5.85 -2.01 12.20
N MET A 271 6.49 -2.02 11.03
CA MET A 271 5.80 -1.91 9.75
C MET A 271 4.80 -3.06 9.54
N ALA A 272 5.24 -4.31 9.78
CA ALA A 272 4.37 -5.48 9.70
C ALA A 272 3.22 -5.40 10.73
N LEU A 273 3.51 -4.99 11.96
CA LEU A 273 2.52 -4.82 13.01
C LEU A 273 1.45 -3.79 12.63
N ILE A 274 1.84 -2.63 12.09
CA ILE A 274 0.91 -1.60 11.61
C ILE A 274 0.12 -2.11 10.40
N GLY A 275 0.76 -2.83 9.48
CA GLY A 275 0.08 -3.46 8.34
C GLY A 275 -1.03 -4.41 8.80
N VAL A 276 -0.71 -5.35 9.70
CA VAL A 276 -1.69 -6.27 10.29
C VAL A 276 -2.78 -5.52 11.04
N PHE A 277 -2.41 -4.53 11.85
CA PHE A 277 -3.37 -3.73 12.60
C PHE A 277 -4.35 -2.98 11.67
N THR A 278 -3.87 -2.32 10.62
CA THR A 278 -4.73 -1.63 9.64
C THR A 278 -5.63 -2.59 8.88
N LEU A 279 -5.17 -3.81 8.60
CA LEU A 279 -6.01 -4.86 8.02
C LEU A 279 -7.13 -5.27 8.98
N ILE A 280 -6.81 -5.46 10.27
CA ILE A 280 -7.81 -5.77 11.31
C ILE A 280 -8.83 -4.64 11.44
N GLU A 281 -8.39 -3.38 11.48
CA GLU A 281 -9.29 -2.22 11.53
C GLU A 281 -10.23 -2.15 10.32
N LYS A 282 -9.77 -2.58 9.15
CA LYS A 282 -10.59 -2.59 7.93
C LYS A 282 -11.53 -3.80 7.87
N GLN A 283 -11.24 -4.89 8.56
CA GLN A 283 -12.07 -6.10 8.56
C GLN A 283 -13.09 -6.14 9.70
N MET A 284 -12.74 -5.66 10.89
CA MET A 284 -13.65 -5.70 12.05
C MET A 284 -14.66 -4.55 12.02
N THR A 285 -15.93 -4.79 12.34
CA THR A 285 -16.97 -3.75 12.36
C THR A 285 -16.89 -2.83 13.59
N GLY A 286 -16.18 -3.26 14.65
CA GLY A 286 -16.08 -2.55 15.93
C GLY A 286 -15.18 -1.31 15.92
N SER A 287 -15.39 -0.43 16.92
CA SER A 287 -14.52 0.73 17.22
C SER A 287 -13.46 0.44 18.29
N LEU A 288 -13.53 -0.74 18.92
CA LEU A 288 -12.63 -1.15 20.00
C LEU A 288 -11.16 -1.17 19.56
N PRO A 289 -10.77 -1.77 18.41
CA PRO A 289 -9.36 -1.83 18.00
C PRO A 289 -8.77 -0.42 17.79
N THR A 290 -9.52 0.45 17.13
CA THR A 290 -9.16 1.85 16.86
C THR A 290 -8.98 2.64 18.16
N ARG A 291 -9.90 2.48 19.13
CA ARG A 291 -9.81 3.17 20.44
C ARG A 291 -8.64 2.66 21.27
N LEU A 292 -8.41 1.35 21.30
CA LEU A 292 -7.28 0.76 22.03
C LEU A 292 -5.95 1.23 21.44
N ALA A 293 -5.80 1.19 20.12
CA ALA A 293 -4.59 1.71 19.48
C ALA A 293 -4.41 3.21 19.71
N GLY A 294 -5.49 4.00 19.65
CA GLY A 294 -5.44 5.42 20.02
C GLY A 294 -4.91 5.64 21.43
N ALA A 295 -5.42 4.90 22.41
CA ALA A 295 -4.96 4.99 23.79
C ALA A 295 -3.49 4.60 23.95
N ILE A 296 -3.06 3.48 23.34
CA ILE A 296 -1.67 3.01 23.38
C ILE A 296 -0.74 4.07 22.77
N LEU A 297 -1.10 4.64 21.61
CA LEU A 297 -0.30 5.67 20.94
C LEU A 297 -0.18 6.94 21.77
N LEU A 298 -1.24 7.36 22.46
CA LEU A 298 -1.20 8.54 23.34
C LEU A 298 -0.33 8.31 24.58
N VAL A 299 -0.43 7.14 25.21
CA VAL A 299 0.42 6.77 26.36
C VAL A 299 1.88 6.74 25.94
N TRP A 300 2.16 6.16 24.77
CA TRP A 300 3.52 6.12 24.23
C TRP A 300 4.06 7.50 23.86
N ALA A 301 3.22 8.37 23.26
CA ALA A 301 3.57 9.75 22.97
C ALA A 301 3.96 10.50 24.24
N ALA A 302 3.17 10.36 25.31
CA ALA A 302 3.45 11.00 26.60
C ALA A 302 4.76 10.47 27.21
N ALA A 303 4.99 9.16 27.18
CA ALA A 303 6.24 8.57 27.68
C ALA A 303 7.47 9.08 26.91
N LEU A 304 7.41 9.11 25.57
CA LEU A 304 8.49 9.63 24.73
C LEU A 304 8.74 11.12 24.96
N LEU A 305 7.68 11.92 25.16
CA LEU A 305 7.80 13.34 25.45
C LEU A 305 8.49 13.57 26.81
N VAL A 306 8.09 12.83 27.85
CA VAL A 306 8.72 12.90 29.18
C VAL A 306 10.19 12.54 29.12
N VAL A 307 10.55 11.44 28.43
CA VAL A 307 11.96 11.03 28.26
C VAL A 307 12.76 12.06 27.46
N SER A 308 12.17 12.62 26.40
CA SER A 308 12.85 13.62 25.57
C SER A 308 13.09 14.92 26.33
N LEU A 309 12.16 15.32 27.20
CA LEU A 309 12.28 16.51 28.04
C LEU A 309 13.26 16.29 29.19
N SER A 310 13.23 15.13 29.86
CA SER A 310 14.14 14.84 30.97
C SER A 310 15.60 14.74 30.53
N VAL A 311 15.86 14.20 29.33
CA VAL A 311 17.21 14.19 28.74
C VAL A 311 17.67 15.61 28.35
N GLY A 312 16.74 16.49 27.96
CA GLY A 312 17.02 17.89 27.67
C GLY A 312 17.31 18.76 28.89
N GLU A 313 16.84 18.35 30.08
CA GLU A 313 16.97 19.11 31.33
C GLU A 313 18.25 18.73 32.12
N ILE A 314 18.88 17.60 31.79
CA ILE A 314 20.11 17.09 32.42
C ILE A 314 21.39 17.64 31.73
N ARG A 315 21.26 18.40 30.63
CA ARG A 315 22.36 18.89 29.81
C ARG A 315 22.45 20.42 29.80
#